data_AF-A0A9D6VHH0-F1
#
_entry.id   AF-A0A9D6VHH0-F1
#
_cell.length_a   1.000
_cell.length_b   1.000
_cell.length_c   1.000
_cell.angle_alpha   90.00
_cell.angle_beta   90.00
_cell.angle_gamma   90.00
#
_symmetry.space_group_name_H-M   'P 1'
#
loop_
_entity.id
_entity.type
_entity.pdbx_description
1 polymer ?
#
loop_
_entity_poly.entity_id
_entity_poly.type
_entity_poly.pdbx_seq_one_letter_code
_entity_poly.pdbx_strand_id
1 'polypeptide(L)'
;MTSRPIHPGEHLAEELRELEMTAAAFARHLQVPASRITQILNGRRAISGDTALRLAHFFGTSSQFWMNLQGLYDVKLAQYKAEKIIRTLPTMKMVRRTA
;
A
#
# COMPACT_ATOMS: atom_id res chain seq x y z
N MET A 1 -5.65 -20.15 -4.80
CA MET A 1 -6.60 -19.01 -4.77
C MET A 1 -5.79 -17.73 -4.79
N THR A 2 -5.66 -17.04 -5.93
CA THR A 2 -5.01 -15.72 -5.99
C THR A 2 -6.05 -14.66 -5.65
N SER A 3 -6.14 -14.30 -4.36
CA SER A 3 -7.00 -13.19 -3.90
C SER A 3 -6.64 -11.90 -4.65
N ARG A 4 -7.64 -11.13 -5.07
CA ARG A 4 -7.45 -9.78 -5.67
C ARG A 4 -6.47 -8.93 -4.83
N PRO A 5 -5.60 -8.11 -5.46
CA PRO A 5 -4.78 -7.14 -4.73
C PRO A 5 -5.68 -6.13 -3.99
N ILE A 6 -5.46 -5.96 -2.69
CA ILE A 6 -6.22 -5.04 -1.83
C ILE A 6 -5.35 -3.81 -1.61
N HIS A 7 -5.82 -2.64 -2.03
CA HIS A 7 -5.05 -1.41 -1.87
C HIS A 7 -5.07 -0.96 -0.39
N PRO A 8 -3.98 -0.42 0.19
CA PRO A 8 -3.98 0.05 1.59
C PRO A 8 -5.01 1.14 1.88
N GLY A 9 -5.42 1.88 0.83
CA GLY A 9 -6.50 2.85 0.88
C GLY A 9 -7.86 2.25 1.21
N GLU A 10 -8.09 0.96 0.95
CA GLU A 10 -9.31 0.24 1.38
C GLU A 10 -9.32 0.11 2.91
N HIS A 11 -8.20 -0.31 3.51
CA HIS A 11 -8.05 -0.35 4.97
C HIS A 11 -8.18 1.04 5.60
N LEU A 12 -7.54 2.07 5.01
CA LEU A 12 -7.73 3.45 5.48
C LEU A 12 -9.19 3.91 5.38
N ALA A 13 -9.95 3.47 4.36
CA ALA A 13 -11.35 3.82 4.23
C ALA A 13 -12.23 3.18 5.31
N GLU A 14 -11.87 2.00 5.80
CA GLU A 14 -12.54 1.33 6.93
C GLU A 14 -12.31 2.13 8.22
N GLU A 15 -11.05 2.46 8.54
CA GLU A 15 -10.69 3.29 9.70
C GLU A 15 -11.44 4.63 9.71
N LEU A 16 -11.50 5.33 8.57
CA LEU A 16 -12.24 6.60 8.48
C LEU A 16 -13.75 6.44 8.61
N ARG A 17 -14.30 5.29 8.20
CA ARG A 17 -15.73 5.00 8.36
C ARG A 17 -16.08 4.76 9.82
N GLU A 18 -15.24 4.02 10.55
CA GLU A 18 -15.43 3.79 11.99
C GLU A 18 -15.33 5.09 12.80
N LEU A 19 -14.48 6.02 12.36
CA LEU A 19 -14.35 7.36 12.95
C LEU A 19 -15.40 8.37 12.45
N GLU A 20 -16.31 7.97 11.57
CA GLU A 20 -17.26 8.85 10.88
C GLU A 20 -16.60 10.11 10.26
N MET A 21 -15.37 9.95 9.77
CA MET A 21 -14.50 11.06 9.40
C MET A 21 -14.35 11.19 7.88
N THR A 22 -14.58 12.40 7.37
CA THR A 22 -14.35 12.67 5.94
C THR A 22 -12.87 12.73 5.60
N ALA A 23 -12.50 12.39 4.36
CA ALA A 23 -11.12 12.51 3.86
C ALA A 23 -10.55 13.93 4.03
N ALA A 24 -11.38 14.95 3.86
CA ALA A 24 -10.98 16.35 4.03
C ALA A 24 -10.69 16.70 5.49
N ALA A 25 -11.52 16.20 6.44
CA ALA A 25 -11.27 16.37 7.86
C ALA A 25 -9.99 15.65 8.29
N PHE A 26 -9.84 14.40 7.87
CA PHE A 26 -8.66 13.60 8.16
C PHE A 26 -7.36 14.23 7.63
N ALA A 27 -7.39 14.75 6.40
CA ALA A 27 -6.24 15.42 5.81
C ALA A 27 -5.74 16.63 6.62
N ARG A 28 -6.65 17.36 7.29
CA ARG A 28 -6.29 18.47 8.19
C ARG A 28 -5.53 17.97 9.41
N HIS A 29 -5.97 16.88 10.04
CA HIS A 29 -5.25 16.27 11.16
C HIS A 29 -3.85 15.82 10.77
N LEU A 30 -3.69 15.30 9.54
CA LEU A 30 -2.39 14.87 9.03
C LEU A 30 -1.53 16.01 8.46
N GLN A 31 -2.05 17.24 8.38
CA GLN A 31 -1.39 18.39 7.75
C GLN A 31 -0.93 18.10 6.31
N VAL A 32 -1.81 17.52 5.50
CA VAL A 32 -1.57 17.22 4.08
C VAL A 32 -2.73 17.73 3.21
N PRO A 33 -2.52 17.93 1.90
CA PRO A 33 -3.61 18.25 0.99
C PRO A 33 -4.68 17.14 0.98
N ALA A 34 -5.96 17.51 1.00
CA ALA A 34 -7.07 16.55 0.95
C ALA A 34 -7.01 15.64 -0.30
N SER A 35 -6.52 16.16 -1.42
CA SER A 35 -6.30 15.41 -2.65
C SER A 35 -5.39 14.19 -2.44
N ARG A 36 -4.42 14.27 -1.53
CA ARG A 36 -3.54 13.15 -1.19
C ARG A 36 -4.33 11.99 -0.61
N ILE A 37 -5.16 12.26 0.40
CA ILE A 37 -5.99 11.26 1.07
C ILE A 37 -7.01 10.69 0.09
N THR A 38 -7.72 11.54 -0.64
CA THR A 38 -8.71 11.11 -1.64
C THR A 38 -8.08 10.21 -2.71
N GLN A 39 -6.85 10.48 -3.17
CA GLN A 39 -6.16 9.61 -4.13
C GLN A 39 -5.75 8.27 -3.52
N ILE A 40 -5.34 8.23 -2.24
CA ILE A 40 -5.01 6.99 -1.53
C ILE A 40 -6.27 6.13 -1.37
N LEU A 41 -7.37 6.69 -0.87
CA LEU A 41 -8.64 6.00 -0.70
C LEU A 41 -9.16 5.40 -2.03
N ASN A 42 -8.97 6.12 -3.14
CA ASN A 42 -9.36 5.67 -4.47
C ASN A 42 -8.36 4.71 -5.15
N GLY A 43 -7.29 4.29 -4.46
CA GLY A 43 -6.27 3.41 -5.04
C GLY A 43 -5.41 4.03 -6.14
N ARG A 44 -5.44 5.36 -6.28
CA ARG A 44 -4.71 6.11 -7.33
C ARG A 44 -3.35 6.59 -6.87
N ARG A 45 -3.07 6.54 -5.56
CA ARG A 45 -1.81 6.94 -4.94
C ARG A 45 -1.38 5.91 -3.91
N ALA A 46 -0.13 5.49 -4.00
CA ALA A 46 0.52 4.66 -3.00
C ALA A 46 0.79 5.43 -1.69
N ILE A 47 0.83 4.71 -0.57
CA ILE A 47 1.32 5.24 0.69
C ILE A 47 2.85 5.40 0.59
N SER A 48 3.34 6.63 0.75
CA SER A 48 4.76 6.93 0.88
C SER A 48 5.23 6.82 2.33
N GLY A 49 6.55 6.81 2.57
CA GLY A 49 7.10 6.85 3.93
C GLY A 49 6.63 8.05 4.77
N ASP A 50 6.57 9.26 4.20
CA ASP A 50 5.98 10.45 4.87
C ASP A 50 4.51 10.22 5.24
N THR A 51 3.72 9.64 4.33
CA THR A 51 2.31 9.35 4.60
C THR A 51 2.20 8.30 5.71
N ALA A 52 3.01 7.24 5.66
CA ALA A 52 3.03 6.18 6.67
C ALA A 52 3.39 6.71 8.07
N LEU A 53 4.34 7.64 8.19
CA LEU A 53 4.67 8.29 9.46
C LEU A 53 3.49 9.09 10.02
N ARG A 54 2.80 9.84 9.16
CA ARG A 54 1.62 10.64 9.56
C ARG A 54 0.45 9.75 9.99
N LEU A 55 0.17 8.69 9.23
CA LEU A 55 -0.86 7.71 9.57
C LEU A 55 -0.55 7.00 10.89
N ALA A 56 0.70 6.57 11.07
CA ALA A 56 1.18 5.94 12.29
C ALA A 56 0.98 6.82 13.52
N HIS A 57 1.36 8.10 13.41
CA HIS A 57 1.17 9.06 14.48
C HIS A 57 -0.31 9.26 14.84
N PHE A 58 -1.18 9.43 13.85
CA PHE A 58 -2.60 9.67 14.08
C PHE A 58 -3.32 8.45 14.69
N PHE A 59 -3.07 7.25 14.16
CA PHE A 59 -3.75 6.03 14.59
C PHE A 59 -3.08 5.32 15.77
N GLY A 60 -1.94 5.82 16.27
CA GLY A 60 -1.16 5.12 17.29
C GLY A 60 -0.60 3.77 16.82
N THR A 61 -0.31 3.66 15.52
CA THR A 61 0.25 2.45 14.88
C THR A 61 1.72 2.66 14.50
N SER A 62 2.33 1.70 13.79
CA SER A 62 3.69 1.87 13.25
C SER A 62 3.67 2.31 11.79
N SER A 63 4.67 3.08 11.35
CA SER A 63 4.82 3.41 9.94
C SER A 63 5.09 2.16 9.09
N GLN A 64 5.77 1.16 9.67
CA GLN A 64 6.02 -0.13 9.03
C GLN A 64 4.73 -0.89 8.75
N PHE A 65 3.70 -0.79 9.60
CA PHE A 65 2.39 -1.39 9.33
C PHE A 65 1.82 -0.90 8.00
N TRP A 66 1.75 0.41 7.80
CA TRP A 66 1.25 1.02 6.56
C TRP A 66 2.12 0.69 5.34
N MET A 67 3.44 0.69 5.51
CA MET A 67 4.37 0.30 4.44
C MET A 67 4.25 -1.18 4.07
N ASN A 68 3.97 -2.06 5.04
CA ASN A 68 3.74 -3.48 4.78
C ASN A 68 2.48 -3.70 3.95
N LEU A 69 1.38 -3.00 4.26
CA LEU A 69 0.17 -3.04 3.44
C LEU A 69 0.45 -2.62 2.00
N GLN A 70 1.20 -1.53 1.81
CA GLN A 70 1.59 -1.05 0.48
C GLN A 70 2.44 -2.08 -0.27
N GLY A 71 3.46 -2.64 0.38
CA GLY A 71 4.32 -3.65 -0.23
C GLY A 71 3.56 -4.92 -0.61
N LEU A 72 2.64 -5.39 0.23
CA LEU A 72 1.78 -6.53 -0.07
C LEU A 72 0.89 -6.28 -1.29
N TYR A 73 0.30 -5.09 -1.38
CA TYR A 73 -0.49 -4.68 -2.54
C TYR A 73 0.37 -4.64 -3.82
N ASP A 74 1.53 -3.99 -3.77
CA ASP A 74 2.40 -3.81 -4.94
C ASP A 74 2.90 -5.15 -5.49
N VAL A 75 3.31 -6.07 -4.60
CA VAL A 75 3.73 -7.42 -5.00
C VAL A 75 2.57 -8.20 -5.60
N LYS A 76 1.39 -8.20 -4.98
CA LYS A 76 0.21 -8.90 -5.53
C LYS A 76 -0.23 -8.32 -6.88
N LEU A 77 -0.20 -6.99 -7.03
CA LEU A 77 -0.53 -6.33 -8.29
C LEU A 77 0.48 -6.69 -9.39
N ALA A 78 1.77 -6.72 -9.06
CA ALA A 78 2.82 -7.13 -10.00
C ALA A 78 2.67 -8.60 -10.40
N GLN A 79 2.40 -9.50 -9.44
CA GLN A 79 2.12 -10.91 -9.71
C GLN A 79 0.93 -11.07 -10.66
N TYR A 80 -0.17 -10.34 -10.41
CA TYR A 80 -1.36 -10.36 -11.25
C TYR A 80 -1.06 -9.94 -12.70
N LYS A 81 -0.13 -8.99 -12.91
CA LYS A 81 0.23 -8.48 -14.24
C LYS A 81 1.29 -9.32 -14.97
N ALA A 82 2.26 -9.86 -14.26
CA ALA A 82 3.51 -10.36 -14.84
C ALA A 82 3.70 -11.88 -14.76
N GLU A 83 2.74 -12.64 -14.22
CA GLU A 83 2.89 -14.02 -13.71
C GLU A 83 3.73 -14.96 -14.59
N LYS A 84 3.56 -14.92 -15.91
CA LYS A 84 4.27 -15.81 -16.84
C LYS A 84 5.75 -15.48 -17.01
N ILE A 85 6.12 -14.20 -17.08
CA ILE A 85 7.49 -13.76 -17.35
C ILE A 85 8.38 -13.99 -16.12
N ILE A 86 7.88 -13.66 -14.93
CA ILE A 86 8.66 -13.80 -13.68
C ILE A 86 9.07 -15.25 -13.42
N ARG A 87 8.21 -16.22 -13.78
CA ARG A 87 8.48 -17.66 -13.59
C ARG A 87 9.56 -18.20 -14.52
N THR A 88 9.84 -17.56 -15.64
CA THR A 88 10.86 -18.00 -16.59
C THR A 88 12.24 -17.39 -16.32
N LEU A 89 12.33 -16.43 -15.39
CA LEU A 89 13.60 -15.81 -15.04
C LEU A 89 14.50 -16.79 -14.28
N PRO A 90 15.81 -16.76 -14.54
CA PRO A 90 16.76 -17.64 -13.85
C PRO A 90 16.89 -17.25 -12.37
N THR A 91 17.21 -18.24 -11.53
CA THR A 91 17.56 -18.00 -10.13
C THR A 91 19.07 -17.96 -9.94
N MET A 92 19.55 -17.29 -8.89
CA MET A 92 20.99 -17.27 -8.56
C MET A 92 21.61 -18.67 -8.44
N LYS A 93 20.85 -19.65 -7.94
CA LYS A 93 21.28 -21.05 -7.84
C LYS A 93 21.52 -21.68 -9.22
N MET A 94 20.72 -21.29 -10.22
CA MET A 94 20.85 -21.79 -11.59
C MET A 94 22.06 -21.17 -12.29
N VAL A 95 22.24 -19.85 -12.18
CA VAL A 95 23.35 -19.13 -12.83
C VAL A 95 24.72 -19.57 -12.29
N ARG A 96 24.83 -19.83 -10.98
CA ARG A 96 26.09 -20.27 -10.34
C ARG A 96 26.51 -21.72 -10.67
N ARG A 97 25.66 -22.52 -11.31
CA ARG A 97 25.96 -23.92 -11.67
C ARG A 97 26.53 -24.08 -13.09
N THR A 98 26.41 -23.04 -13.91
CA THR A 98 26.88 -22.99 -15.30
C THR A 98 28.22 -22.25 -15.46
N ALA A 99 28.81 -21.82 -14.35
CA ALA A 99 30.15 -21.23 -14.25
C ALA A 99 31.07 -22.20 -13.49
#